data_AF-A0A501XTV2-F1
#
_entry.id   AF-A0A501XTV2-F1
#
_cell.length_a   1.000
_cell.length_b   1.000
_cell.length_c   1.000
_cell.angle_alpha   90.00
_cell.angle_beta   90.00
_cell.angle_gamma   90.00
#
_symmetry.space_group_name_H-M   'P 1'
#
loop_
_entity.id
_entity.type
_entity.pdbx_description
1 polymer ?
#
loop_
_entity_poly.entity_id
_entity_poly.type
_entity_poly.pdbx_seq_one_letter_code
_entity_poly.pdbx_strand_id
1 'polypeptide(L)'
;MRRMAVAGSLGLMVLAGTLAAPLAPLQASDANLAYNEWLIALGKAAAADPNYKRIPLDTPAQTKAFTDLTHQLYRKQIDADQYRAAVLAQYPGHEYEVGFIIAKLP
;
A
#
# COMPACT_ATOMS: atom_id res chain seq x y z
N MET A 1 7.45 -67.22 20.36
CA MET A 1 7.86 -67.19 21.78
C MET A 1 8.85 -66.05 21.98
N ARG A 2 8.70 -65.27 23.07
CA ARG A 2 9.69 -64.40 23.74
C ARG A 2 10.19 -63.18 22.94
N ARG A 3 9.60 -61.99 23.19
CA ARG A 3 10.02 -60.97 24.18
C ARG A 3 11.46 -60.50 23.96
N MET A 4 11.64 -59.22 23.63
CA MET A 4 12.45 -58.30 24.43
C MET A 4 11.99 -56.86 24.21
N ALA A 5 11.63 -56.22 25.32
CA ALA A 5 11.39 -54.79 25.43
C ALA A 5 12.73 -54.06 25.58
N VAL A 6 12.84 -52.87 25.01
CA VAL A 6 13.81 -51.87 25.45
C VAL A 6 13.07 -50.55 25.60
N ALA A 7 13.06 -50.10 26.86
CA ALA A 7 12.62 -48.79 27.28
C ALA A 7 13.62 -47.72 26.83
N GLY A 8 13.12 -46.60 26.33
CA GLY A 8 13.90 -45.40 26.03
C GLY A 8 13.03 -44.19 26.30
N SER A 9 13.37 -43.50 27.37
CA SER A 9 12.61 -42.47 28.06
C SER A 9 12.63 -41.10 27.36
N LEU A 10 11.70 -40.25 27.78
CA LEU A 10 11.82 -38.79 27.89
C LEU A 10 12.02 -37.98 26.60
N GLY A 11 10.95 -37.29 26.22
CA GLY A 11 10.99 -36.18 25.28
C GLY A 11 9.69 -35.40 25.31
N LEU A 12 9.45 -34.69 26.41
CA LEU A 12 8.38 -33.71 26.54
C LEU A 12 8.64 -32.58 25.51
N MET A 13 7.93 -32.58 24.38
CA MET A 13 7.81 -31.36 23.56
C MET A 13 6.42 -30.79 23.76
N VAL A 14 6.37 -29.80 24.65
CA VAL A 14 5.26 -28.86 24.80
C VAL A 14 5.10 -28.13 23.46
N LEU A 15 4.07 -28.47 22.69
CA LEU A 15 3.56 -27.60 21.63
C LEU A 15 2.78 -26.45 22.29
N ALA A 16 3.50 -25.44 22.77
CA ALA A 16 2.95 -24.14 23.07
C ALA A 16 3.71 -23.13 22.20
N GLY A 17 3.08 -22.71 21.11
CA GLY A 17 3.74 -21.84 20.14
C GLY A 17 2.82 -21.30 19.06
N THR A 18 1.53 -21.07 19.33
CA THR A 18 0.83 -20.01 18.60
C THR A 18 1.37 -18.69 19.13
N LEU A 19 2.53 -18.28 18.62
CA LEU A 19 2.89 -16.88 18.62
C LEU A 19 1.85 -16.21 17.72
N ALA A 20 0.80 -15.68 18.35
CA ALA A 20 0.09 -14.55 17.80
C ALA A 20 1.18 -13.56 17.40
N ALA A 21 1.39 -13.41 16.09
CA ALA A 21 2.28 -12.38 15.59
C ALA A 21 1.83 -11.08 16.29
N PRO A 22 2.70 -10.41 17.07
CA PRO A 22 2.35 -9.09 17.52
C PRO A 22 2.08 -8.32 16.24
N LEU A 23 0.87 -7.76 16.13
CA LEU A 23 0.59 -6.69 15.18
C LEU A 23 1.64 -5.64 15.49
N ALA A 24 2.76 -5.68 14.76
CA ALA A 24 3.77 -4.66 14.87
C ALA A 24 3.00 -3.36 14.66
N PRO A 25 3.07 -2.39 15.59
CA PRO A 25 2.58 -1.07 15.28
C PRO A 25 3.27 -0.71 13.97
N LEU A 26 2.49 -0.43 12.93
CA LEU A 26 2.98 0.11 11.67
C LEU A 26 3.76 1.37 12.03
N GLN A 27 5.06 1.22 12.35
CA GLN A 27 5.98 2.32 12.47
C GLN A 27 5.98 2.94 11.09
N ALA A 28 5.24 4.03 10.95
CA ALA A 28 5.33 4.87 9.78
C ALA A 28 6.79 5.31 9.71
N SER A 29 7.57 4.66 8.85
CA SER A 29 8.90 5.14 8.49
C SER A 29 8.81 6.60 8.07
N ASP A 30 9.86 7.39 8.26
CA ASP A 30 9.87 8.82 7.89
C ASP A 30 9.45 9.04 6.42
N ALA A 31 9.73 8.07 5.54
CA ALA A 31 9.27 8.08 4.15
C ALA A 31 7.73 8.00 4.01
N ASN A 32 7.06 7.23 4.86
CA ASN A 32 5.60 7.17 4.90
C ASN A 32 5.00 8.48 5.44
N LEU A 33 5.68 9.16 6.38
CA LEU A 33 5.25 10.45 6.88
C LEU A 33 5.29 11.51 5.76
N ALA A 34 6.42 11.63 5.05
CA ALA A 34 6.57 12.59 3.96
C ALA A 34 5.58 12.34 2.82
N TYR A 35 5.34 11.08 2.46
CA TYR A 35 4.31 10.73 1.48
C TYR A 35 2.91 11.16 1.96
N ASN A 36 2.56 10.90 3.22
CA ASN A 36 1.25 11.28 3.76
C ASN A 36 1.05 12.80 3.80
N GLU A 37 2.08 13.55 4.20
CA GLU A 37 2.03 15.02 4.21
C GLU A 37 1.86 15.57 2.79
N TRP A 38 2.61 15.04 1.83
CA TRP A 38 2.48 15.37 0.42
C TRP A 38 1.07 15.04 -0.10
N LEU A 39 0.53 13.87 0.23
CA LEU A 39 -0.80 13.44 -0.19
C LEU A 39 -1.91 14.34 0.40
N ILE A 40 -1.76 14.78 1.65
CA ILE A 40 -2.66 15.76 2.27
C ILE A 40 -2.58 17.11 1.54
N ALA A 41 -1.37 17.58 1.20
CA ALA A 41 -1.18 18.82 0.47
C ALA A 41 -1.77 18.73 -0.96
N LEU A 42 -1.58 17.60 -1.64
CA LEU A 42 -2.18 17.31 -2.93
C LEU A 42 -3.71 17.36 -2.86
N GLY A 43 -4.31 16.73 -1.84
CA GLY A 43 -5.75 16.76 -1.63
C GLY A 43 -6.31 18.17 -1.40
N LYS A 44 -5.59 19.01 -0.64
CA LYS A 44 -5.95 20.42 -0.46
C LYS A 44 -5.86 21.22 -1.76
N ALA A 45 -4.80 20.99 -2.53
CA ALA A 45 -4.62 21.66 -3.82
C ALA A 45 -5.70 21.26 -4.83
N ALA A 46 -6.04 19.97 -4.88
CA ALA A 46 -7.12 19.45 -5.72
C ALA A 46 -8.47 20.04 -5.32
N ALA A 47 -8.78 20.15 -4.03
CA ALA A 47 -10.02 20.76 -3.55
C ALA A 47 -10.12 22.26 -3.86
N ALA A 48 -8.99 22.95 -4.01
CA ALA A 48 -8.94 24.38 -4.34
C ALA A 48 -8.97 24.64 -5.86
N ASP A 49 -8.82 23.61 -6.69
CA ASP A 49 -8.79 23.74 -8.15
C ASP A 49 -10.19 23.47 -8.75
N PRO A 50 -10.85 24.46 -9.35
CA PRO A 50 -12.19 24.30 -9.91
C PRO A 50 -12.25 23.39 -11.14
N ASN A 51 -11.10 23.12 -11.79
CA ASN A 51 -11.02 22.21 -12.93
C ASN A 51 -10.79 20.76 -12.49
N TYR A 52 -10.39 20.53 -11.24
CA TYR A 52 -10.11 19.19 -10.74
C TYR A 52 -11.41 18.43 -10.49
N LYS A 53 -11.65 17.39 -11.29
CA LYS A 53 -12.78 16.48 -11.16
C LYS A 53 -12.36 15.26 -10.37
N ARG A 54 -13.05 14.98 -9.26
CA ARG A 54 -12.76 13.80 -8.43
C ARG A 54 -12.74 12.51 -9.28
N ILE A 55 -11.63 11.77 -9.22
CA ILE A 55 -11.51 10.42 -9.76
C ILE A 55 -12.46 9.48 -8.99
N PRO A 56 -13.30 8.67 -9.65
CA PRO A 56 -14.30 7.82 -9.01
C PRO A 56 -13.66 6.59 -8.33
N LEU A 57 -13.13 6.80 -7.13
CA LEU A 57 -12.61 5.76 -6.24
C LEU A 57 -13.74 5.26 -5.31
N ASP A 58 -14.70 4.53 -5.87
CA ASP A 58 -15.95 4.17 -5.18
C ASP A 58 -15.84 2.92 -4.30
N THR A 59 -14.80 2.11 -4.53
CA THR A 59 -14.55 0.88 -3.77
C THR A 59 -13.22 0.94 -3.01
N PRO A 60 -13.09 0.21 -1.87
CA PRO A 60 -11.81 0.11 -1.16
C PRO A 60 -10.67 -0.42 -2.04
N ALA A 61 -10.98 -1.34 -2.96
CA ALA A 61 -10.01 -1.89 -3.90
C ALA A 61 -9.49 -0.83 -4.89
N GLN A 62 -10.37 0.01 -5.43
CA GLN A 62 -9.98 1.13 -6.29
C GLN A 62 -9.13 2.15 -5.54
N THR A 63 -9.56 2.54 -4.33
CA THR A 63 -8.78 3.46 -3.48
C THR A 63 -7.39 2.90 -3.21
N LYS A 64 -7.28 1.62 -2.87
CA LYS A 64 -6.00 0.97 -2.62
C LYS A 64 -5.12 0.96 -3.88
N ALA A 65 -5.65 0.52 -5.02
CA ALA A 65 -4.89 0.45 -6.27
C ALA A 65 -4.35 1.83 -6.70
N PHE A 66 -5.20 2.86 -6.62
CA PHE A 66 -4.81 4.23 -6.93
C PHE A 66 -3.76 4.77 -5.95
N THR A 67 -3.92 4.51 -4.65
CA THR A 67 -2.96 4.92 -3.62
C THR A 67 -1.61 4.24 -3.82
N ASP A 68 -1.60 2.93 -4.12
CA ASP A 68 -0.37 2.19 -4.37
C ASP A 68 0.36 2.70 -5.61
N LEU A 69 -0.35 3.01 -6.70
CA LEU A 69 0.23 3.61 -7.90
C LEU A 69 0.81 4.99 -7.63
N THR A 70 0.08 5.83 -6.89
CA THR A 70 0.52 7.18 -6.56
C THR A 70 1.75 7.15 -5.64
N HIS A 71 1.81 6.19 -4.72
CA HIS A 71 2.98 5.97 -3.87
C HIS A 71 4.19 5.48 -4.68
N GLN A 72 4.00 4.57 -5.64
CA GLN A 72 5.08 4.14 -6.55
C GLN A 72 5.62 5.31 -7.37
N LEU A 73 4.75 6.19 -7.89
CA LEU A 73 5.15 7.40 -8.59
C LEU A 73 5.94 8.35 -7.68
N TYR A 74 5.44 8.63 -6.48
CA TYR A 74 6.12 9.47 -5.49
C TYR A 74 7.53 8.97 -5.15
N ARG A 75 7.67 7.64 -5.02
CA ARG A 75 8.95 6.98 -4.76
C ARG A 75 9.82 6.78 -6.01
N LYS A 76 9.40 7.31 -7.17
CA LYS A 76 10.09 7.19 -8.46
C LYS A 76 10.33 5.73 -8.89
N GLN A 77 9.46 4.83 -8.45
CA GLN A 77 9.47 3.40 -8.83
C GLN A 77 8.83 3.17 -10.20
N ILE A 78 7.88 4.04 -10.55
CA ILE A 78 7.33 4.18 -11.89
C ILE A 78 7.50 5.63 -12.33
N ASP A 79 7.59 5.85 -13.63
CA ASP A 79 7.65 7.20 -14.19
C ASP A 79 6.24 7.80 -14.42
N ALA A 80 6.22 9.08 -14.80
CA ALA A 80 4.99 9.83 -15.02
C ALA A 80 4.14 9.28 -16.17
N ASP A 81 4.75 8.71 -17.21
CA ASP A 81 4.04 8.17 -18.37
C ASP A 81 3.43 6.80 -18.03
N GLN A 82 4.14 5.97 -17.29
CA GLN A 82 3.65 4.72 -16.73
C GLN A 82 2.48 4.94 -15.78
N TYR A 83 2.60 5.92 -14.86
CA TYR A 83 1.49 6.30 -13.99
C TYR A 83 0.29 6.80 -14.80
N ARG A 84 0.53 7.69 -15.76
CA ARG A 84 -0.54 8.24 -16.62
C ARG A 84 -1.27 7.13 -17.37
N ALA A 85 -0.54 6.21 -18.00
CA ALA A 85 -1.12 5.10 -18.73
C ALA A 85 -1.93 4.19 -17.80
N ALA A 86 -1.41 3.86 -16.61
CA ALA A 86 -2.09 3.00 -15.66
C ALA A 86 -3.40 3.62 -15.14
N VAL A 87 -3.39 4.90 -14.76
CA VAL A 87 -4.58 5.58 -14.25
C VAL A 87 -5.62 5.78 -15.35
N LEU A 88 -5.23 6.25 -16.55
CA LEU A 88 -6.18 6.52 -17.64
C LEU A 88 -6.78 5.25 -18.25
N ALA A 89 -6.10 4.11 -18.15
CA ALA A 89 -6.68 2.82 -18.53
C ALA A 89 -7.88 2.44 -17.66
N GLN A 90 -7.88 2.84 -16.38
CA GLN A 90 -8.95 2.53 -15.44
C GLN A 90 -9.97 3.67 -15.30
N TYR A 91 -9.53 4.91 -15.49
CA TYR A 91 -10.30 6.13 -15.31
C TYR A 91 -10.16 7.04 -16.54
N PRO A 92 -10.76 6.67 -17.68
CA PRO A 92 -10.68 7.48 -18.90
C PRO A 92 -11.36 8.85 -18.70
N GLY A 93 -10.82 9.90 -19.34
CA GLY A 93 -11.34 11.27 -19.22
C GLY A 93 -10.83 12.06 -18.01
N HIS A 94 -9.82 11.54 -17.32
CA HIS A 94 -9.18 12.16 -16.16
C HIS A 94 -7.74 12.65 -16.44
N GLU A 95 -7.45 13.05 -17.69
CA GLU A 95 -6.12 13.49 -18.11
C GLU A 95 -5.64 14.71 -17.33
N TYR A 96 -6.57 15.62 -17.01
CA TYR A 96 -6.29 16.81 -16.22
C TYR A 96 -5.84 16.43 -14.80
N GLU A 97 -6.61 15.58 -14.10
CA GLU A 97 -6.27 15.18 -12.74
C GLU A 97 -4.95 14.44 -12.67
N VAL A 98 -4.71 13.55 -13.63
CA VAL A 98 -3.45 12.82 -13.72
C VAL A 98 -2.27 13.77 -13.95
N GLY A 99 -2.41 14.72 -14.87
CA GLY A 99 -1.42 15.78 -15.10
C GLY A 99 -1.19 16.65 -13.87
N PHE A 100 -2.27 17.00 -13.17
CA PHE A 100 -2.24 17.77 -11.92
C PHE A 100 -1.42 17.05 -10.85
N ILE A 101 -1.65 15.76 -10.64
CA ILE A 101 -0.93 14.95 -9.64
C ILE A 101 0.57 14.89 -10.00
N ILE A 102 0.90 14.60 -11.26
CA ILE A 102 2.28 14.53 -11.74
C ILE A 102 3.00 15.87 -11.53
N ALA A 103 2.33 17.00 -11.85
CA ALA A 103 2.89 18.34 -11.69
C ALA A 103 3.11 18.76 -10.22
N LYS A 104 2.59 18.00 -9.26
CA LYS A 104 2.76 18.24 -7.82
C LYS A 104 3.75 17.29 -7.16
N LEU A 105 4.43 16.43 -7.91
CA LEU A 105 5.52 15.63 -7.37
C LEU A 105 6.66 16.52 -6.86
N PRO A 106 7.36 16.11 -5.78
CA PRO A 106 8.51 16.84 -5.25
C PRO A 106 9.79 16.68 -6.09
#